data_AF-A0A139QZB5-F1
#
_entry.id   AF-A0A139QZB5-F1
#
_cell.length_a   1.000
_cell.length_b   1.000
_cell.length_c   1.000
_cell.angle_alpha   90.00
_cell.angle_beta   90.00
_cell.angle_gamma   90.00
#
_symmetry.space_group_name_H-M   'P 1'
#
loop_
_entity.id
_entity.type
_entity.pdbx_description
1 polymer ?
#
loop_
_entity_poly.entity_id
_entity_poly.type
_entity_poly.pdbx_seq_one_letter_code
_entity_poly.pdbx_strand_id
1 'polypeptide(L)' 'MESKEIYAILATGFCGGLTTFSTLNDELQRLLSDKKVFYSYFLLTYLGGFLAIFLGILL' A
#
# COMPACT_ATOMS: atom_id res chain seq x y z
N MET A 1 13.12 24.71 5.99
CA MET A 1 12.27 24.10 7.02
C MET A 1 10.93 23.68 6.42
N GLU A 2 10.26 24.57 5.68
CA GLU A 2 8.96 24.34 5.03
C GLU A 2 8.85 23.06 4.18
N SER A 3 9.86 22.74 3.36
CA SER A 3 9.84 21.55 2.49
C SER A 3 9.79 20.21 3.24
N LYS A 4 10.33 20.16 4.46
CA LYS A 4 10.31 18.96 5.30
C LYS A 4 8.92 18.70 5.88
N GLU A 5 8.20 19.77 6.22
CA GLU A 5 6.84 19.70 6.74
C GLU A 5 5.85 19.29 5.65
N ILE A 6 5.98 19.87 4.44
CA ILE A 6 5.19 19.46 3.27
C ILE A 6 5.42 17.97 2.96
N TYR A 7 6.67 17.52 2.99
CA TYR A 7 6.97 16.09 2.79
C TYR A 7 6.33 15.21 3.87
N ALA A 8 6.38 15.62 5.14
CA ALA A 8 5.78 14.86 6.23
C ALA A 8 4.24 14.78 6.10
N ILE A 9 3.59 15.88 5.74
CA ILE A 9 2.13 15.91 5.54
C ILE A 9 1.74 15.04 4.34
N LEU A 10 2.48 15.09 3.23
CA LEU A 10 2.15 14.30 2.03
C LEU A 10 2.49 12.81 2.19
N ALA A 11 3.69 12.49 2.68
CA ALA A 11 4.12 11.09 2.80
C ALA A 11 3.47 10.41 4.02
N THR A 12 3.66 10.96 5.22
CA THR A 12 3.14 10.32 6.44
C THR A 12 1.66 10.59 6.64
N GLY A 13 1.19 11.80 6.36
CA GLY A 13 -0.22 12.16 6.51
C GLY A 13 -1.10 11.59 5.39
N PHE A 14 -0.91 12.08 4.16
CA PHE A 14 -1.77 11.74 3.04
C PHE A 14 -1.56 10.30 2.55
N CYS A 15 -0.35 9.89 2.17
CA CYS A 15 -0.11 8.51 1.74
C CYS A 15 -0.34 7.50 2.88
N GLY A 16 0.06 7.85 4.11
CA GLY A 16 -0.21 7.01 5.29
C GLY A 16 -1.70 6.87 5.62
N GLY A 17 -2.50 7.92 5.43
CA GLY A 17 -3.96 7.89 5.66
C GLY A 17 -4.76 7.26 4.51
N LEU A 18 -4.28 7.36 3.28
CA LEU A 18 -4.90 6.72 2.11
C LEU A 18 -4.65 5.20 2.06
N THR A 19 -3.50 4.75 2.55
CA THR A 19 -3.15 3.33 2.61
C THR A 19 -3.56 2.72 3.95
N THR A 20 -3.85 1.42 3.98
CA THR A 20 -4.26 0.74 5.21
C THR A 20 -3.71 -0.67 5.28
N PHE A 21 -2.79 -0.91 6.22
CA PHE A 21 -2.25 -2.24 6.48
C PHE A 21 -3.22 -3.11 7.31
N SER A 22 -3.99 -2.50 8.21
CA SER A 22 -4.93 -3.22 9.07
C SER A 22 -6.07 -3.85 8.26
N THR A 23 -6.64 -3.12 7.30
CA THR A 23 -7.67 -3.64 6.39
C THR A 23 -7.12 -4.76 5.52
N LEU A 24 -5.94 -4.57 4.91
CA LEU A 24 -5.27 -5.60 4.13
C LEU A 24 -5.10 -6.90 4.92
N ASN A 25 -4.70 -6.81 6.18
CA ASN A 25 -4.50 -7.97 7.05
C ASN A 25 -5.81 -8.67 7.44
N ASP A 26 -6.88 -7.93 7.75
CA ASP A 26 -8.21 -8.48 8.02
C ASP A 26 -8.77 -9.21 6.77
N GLU A 27 -8.61 -8.62 5.60
CA GLU A 27 -9.01 -9.22 4.32
C GLU A 27 -8.20 -10.48 3.99
N LEU A 28 -6.88 -10.44 4.15
CA LEU A 28 -6.02 -11.61 3.94
C LEU A 28 -6.40 -12.76 4.88
N GLN A 29 -6.68 -12.48 6.15
CA GLN A 29 -7.15 -13.51 7.08
C GLN A 29 -8.47 -14.14 6.65
N ARG A 30 -9.43 -13.34 6.17
CA ARG A 30 -10.70 -13.84 5.62
C ARG A 30 -10.49 -14.70 4.37
N LEU A 31 -9.50 -14.35 3.56
CA LEU A 31 -9.17 -15.06 2.32
C LEU A 31 -8.34 -16.33 2.54
N LEU A 32 -7.86 -16.65 3.76
CA LEU A 32 -7.05 -17.85 4.02
C LEU A 32 -7.73 -19.15 3.60
N SER A 33 -9.06 -19.19 3.66
CA SER A 33 -9.88 -20.33 3.22
C SER A 33 -9.81 -20.56 1.70
N ASP A 34 -9.58 -19.51 0.91
CA ASP A 34 -9.37 -19.57 -0.55
C ASP A 34 -7.95 -19.15 -0.91
N LYS A 35 -7.05 -20.14 -0.95
CA LYS A 35 -5.63 -19.92 -1.24
C LYS A 35 -5.40 -19.21 -2.58
N LYS A 36 -6.21 -19.45 -3.61
CA LYS A 36 -5.99 -18.82 -4.92
C LYS A 36 -6.26 -17.33 -4.86
N VAL A 37 -7.39 -16.95 -4.26
CA VAL A 37 -7.76 -15.54 -4.11
C VAL A 37 -6.84 -14.84 -3.11
N PHE A 38 -6.44 -15.53 -2.04
CA PHE A 38 -5.43 -15.04 -1.09
C PHE A 38 -4.13 -14.65 -1.79
N TYR A 39 -3.52 -15.57 -2.55
CA TYR A 39 -2.25 -15.29 -3.20
C TYR A 39 -2.39 -14.22 -4.29
N SER A 40 -3.50 -14.23 -5.04
CA SER A 40 -3.77 -13.18 -6.03
C SER A 40 -3.85 -11.80 -5.38
N TYR A 41 -4.64 -11.66 -4.31
CA TYR A 41 -4.82 -10.40 -3.59
C TYR A 41 -3.51 -9.93 -2.93
N PHE A 42 -2.78 -10.85 -2.29
CA PHE A 42 -1.49 -10.57 -1.68
C PHE A 42 -0.46 -10.10 -2.72
N LEU A 43 -0.27 -10.84 -3.82
CA LEU A 43 0.70 -10.46 -4.85
C LEU A 43 0.32 -9.14 -5.52
N LEU A 44 -0.95 -8.97 -5.91
CA LEU A 44 -1.39 -7.76 -6.61
C LEU A 44 -1.20 -6.51 -5.74
N THR A 45 -1.52 -6.58 -4.46
CA THR A 45 -1.38 -5.42 -3.56
C THR A 45 0.09 -5.09 -3.31
N TYR A 46 0.94 -6.09 -3.01
CA TYR A 46 2.37 -5.83 -2.75
C TYR A 46 3.16 -5.48 -4.02
N LEU A 47 3.01 -6.25 -5.09
CA LEU A 47 3.73 -5.99 -6.35
C LEU A 47 3.17 -4.76 -7.04
N GLY A 48 1.85 -4.57 -7.05
CA GLY A 48 1.22 -3.39 -7.62
C GLY A 48 1.66 -2.11 -6.90
N GLY A 49 1.68 -2.13 -5.56
CA GLY A 49 2.20 -1.02 -4.76
C GLY A 49 3.67 -0.73 -5.05
N PHE A 50 4.51 -1.78 -5.10
CA PHE A 50 5.93 -1.63 -5.41
C PHE A 50 6.16 -1.05 -6.82
N LEU A 51 5.43 -1.54 -7.83
CA LEU A 51 5.50 -1.03 -9.19
C LEU A 51 5.02 0.41 -9.28
N ALA A 52 3.95 0.79 -8.57
CA ALA A 52 3.46 2.17 -8.54
C ALA A 52 4.51 3.14 -7.95
N ILE A 53 5.21 2.74 -6.89
CA ILE A 53 6.33 3.53 -6.34
C ILE A 53 7.43 3.69 -7.38
N PHE A 54 7.83 2.61 -8.05
CA PHE A 54 8.88 2.66 -9.08
C PHE A 54 8.49 3.58 -10.24
N LEU A 55 7.24 3.47 -10.73
CA LEU A 55 6.72 4.32 -11.79
C LEU A 55 6.67 5.79 -11.37
N GLY A 56 6.25 6.09 -10.14
CA GLY A 56 6.23 7.47 -9.62
C GLY A 56 7.61 8.09 -9.40
N ILE A 57 8.67 7.28 -9.29
CA ILE A 57 10.06 7.76 -9.26
C ILE A 57 10.61 7.97 -10.68
N LEU A 58 10.18 7.14 -11.63
CA LEU A 58 10.66 7.15 -13.01
C LEU A 58 10.04 8.28 -13.86
N LEU A 59 8.76 8.59 -13.62
CA LEU A 59 7.98 9.61 -14.34
C LEU A 59 8.19 11.00 -13.74
#